data_AF-A0A5B9MEU2-F1
#
_entry.id   AF-A0A5B9MEU2-F1
#
_cell.length_a   1.000
_cell.length_b   1.000
_cell.length_c   1.000
_cell.angle_alpha   90.00
_cell.angle_beta   90.00
_cell.angle_gamma   90.00
#
_symmetry.space_group_name_H-M   'P 1'
#
loop_
_entity.id
_entity.type
_entity.pdbx_description
1 polymer ?
#
loop_
_entity_poly.entity_id
_entity_poly.type
_entity_poly.pdbx_seq_one_letter_code
_entity_poly.pdbx_strand_id
1 'polypeptide(L)'
;MSIGTGIKGGMTFITQKTKLIDCSPTRRSAQSGAQGMDRPYRELFVVEGDSASKAVARVRDARFQAVLPMQGKPMNATKASDAAVRKNQWYTALIDALGAGWHAEDLADLRYDRVLFLFDPDADGIHCGALMLLFFDTYLRPLLDANRVSLVKSPLFEIRAHGYADTLHAYSEDHLQRIRSVLDEKRIQHRHHRYRGLASLAESTLRELCVDPNSRTAYLLQHTDALAAGEIFGRQCG
;
A
#
# COMPACT_ATOMS: atom_id res chain seq x y z
N MET A 1 7.72 -40.26 -34.01
CA MET A 1 8.77 -39.69 -33.14
C MET A 1 8.57 -38.18 -33.14
N SER A 2 7.92 -37.61 -32.10
CA SER A 2 8.57 -37.09 -30.88
C SER A 2 9.39 -35.81 -31.17
N ILE A 3 9.34 -34.65 -30.51
CA ILE A 3 8.75 -34.03 -29.28
C ILE A 3 8.92 -32.49 -29.55
N GLY A 4 7.93 -31.58 -29.43
CA GLY A 4 7.52 -30.89 -28.20
C GLY A 4 8.58 -29.98 -27.54
N THR A 5 8.63 -28.66 -27.77
CA THR A 5 9.10 -27.58 -26.85
C THR A 5 9.29 -26.27 -27.66
N GLY A 6 9.01 -25.06 -27.19
CA GLY A 6 8.66 -24.60 -25.86
C GLY A 6 8.07 -23.18 -25.94
N ILE A 7 7.28 -22.88 -24.93
CA ILE A 7 6.42 -21.72 -24.75
C ILE A 7 7.28 -20.45 -24.63
N LYS A 8 7.12 -19.50 -25.55
CA LYS A 8 7.59 -18.12 -25.37
C LYS A 8 6.59 -17.36 -24.50
N GLY A 9 6.76 -17.48 -23.18
CA GLY A 9 6.08 -16.61 -22.21
C GLY A 9 6.68 -15.21 -22.26
N GLY A 10 6.17 -14.37 -23.16
CA GLY A 10 6.47 -12.94 -23.15
C GLY A 10 5.78 -12.27 -21.97
N MET A 11 6.55 -11.93 -20.93
CA MET A 11 6.12 -10.99 -19.89
C MET A 11 5.74 -9.68 -20.58
N THR A 12 4.43 -9.45 -20.69
CA THR A 12 3.88 -8.21 -21.22
C THR A 12 4.05 -7.17 -20.12
N PHE A 13 5.10 -6.35 -20.21
CA PHE A 13 5.20 -5.13 -19.42
C PHE A 13 4.13 -4.17 -19.93
N ILE A 14 2.93 -4.26 -19.34
CA ILE A 14 1.86 -3.29 -19.57
C ILE A 14 2.29 -2.00 -18.86
N THR A 15 3.08 -1.16 -19.54
CA THR A 15 3.28 0.23 -19.13
C THR A 15 1.99 1.01 -19.40
N GLN A 16 1.17 1.21 -18.37
CA GLN A 16 0.00 2.09 -18.43
C GLN A 16 0.29 3.42 -17.73
N LYS A 17 -0.27 4.51 -18.29
CA LYS A 17 -0.36 5.82 -17.64
C LYS A 17 -0.97 5.68 -16.25
N THR A 18 -0.14 5.70 -15.23
CA THR A 18 -0.59 5.70 -13.84
C THR A 18 -1.32 7.01 -13.57
N LYS A 19 -2.65 6.98 -13.49
CA LYS A 19 -3.45 8.18 -13.24
C LYS A 19 -3.66 8.33 -11.75
N LEU A 20 -2.85 9.18 -11.13
CA LEU A 20 -3.07 9.64 -9.75
C LEU A 20 -4.52 10.12 -9.59
N ILE A 21 -5.21 9.56 -8.59
CA ILE A 21 -6.52 10.01 -8.15
C ILE A 21 -6.28 10.95 -6.96
N ASP A 22 -6.06 12.23 -7.27
CA ASP A 22 -5.62 13.23 -6.29
C ASP A 22 -6.73 13.63 -5.30
N CYS A 23 -6.32 14.36 -4.26
CA CYS A 23 -7.19 15.12 -3.38
C CYS A 23 -7.99 16.15 -4.20
N SER A 24 -9.19 16.47 -3.75
CA SER A 24 -9.98 17.55 -4.34
C SER A 24 -9.24 18.87 -4.18
N PRO A 25 -9.31 19.77 -5.19
CA PRO A 25 -8.72 21.08 -5.05
C PRO A 25 -9.36 21.78 -3.85
N THR A 26 -8.53 22.16 -2.88
CA THR A 26 -8.95 23.07 -1.83
C THR A 26 -9.26 24.40 -2.50
N ARG A 27 -10.49 24.93 -2.33
CA ARG A 27 -10.98 26.18 -2.94
C ARG A 27 -10.10 27.43 -2.74
N ARG A 28 -8.98 27.34 -2.00
CA ARG A 28 -8.07 28.45 -1.68
C ARG A 28 -6.76 28.52 -2.46
N SER A 29 -6.39 27.56 -3.30
CA SER A 29 -5.06 27.58 -3.96
C SER A 29 -5.08 28.16 -5.38
N ALA A 30 -5.74 29.31 -5.57
CA ALA A 30 -5.59 30.16 -6.76
C ALA A 30 -4.72 31.41 -6.49
N GLN A 31 -4.08 31.50 -5.31
CA GLN A 31 -3.14 32.56 -4.98
C GLN A 31 -1.80 31.93 -4.58
N SER A 32 -0.93 31.76 -5.56
CA SER A 32 0.50 31.53 -5.34
C SER A 32 1.12 32.79 -4.76
N GLY A 33 1.64 32.72 -3.52
CA GLY A 33 2.40 33.84 -2.95
C GLY A 33 2.61 33.90 -1.44
N ALA A 34 2.23 32.89 -0.64
CA ALA A 34 2.49 32.93 0.80
C ALA A 34 3.16 31.65 1.28
N GLN A 35 4.49 31.72 1.47
CA GLN A 35 5.20 30.82 2.37
C GLN A 35 4.63 31.03 3.78
N GLY A 36 4.17 29.96 4.43
CA GLY A 36 3.80 29.98 5.85
C GLY A 36 2.32 29.85 6.20
N MET A 37 1.45 29.28 5.35
CA MET A 37 0.14 28.81 5.79
C MET A 37 0.12 27.30 5.95
N ASP A 38 -0.32 26.84 7.13
CA ASP A 38 -0.53 25.44 7.48
C ASP A 38 -1.21 24.70 6.33
N ARG A 39 -0.40 23.91 5.64
CA ARG A 39 -0.88 23.08 4.56
C ARG A 39 -1.79 22.01 5.16
N PRO A 40 -2.99 21.77 4.60
CA PRO A 40 -3.84 20.70 5.11
C PRO A 40 -3.10 19.37 4.99
N TYR A 41 -3.11 18.59 6.08
CA TYR A 41 -2.57 17.24 6.13
C TYR A 41 -3.12 16.40 4.97
N ARG A 42 -2.26 15.67 4.27
CA ARG A 42 -2.63 14.83 3.13
C ARG A 42 -1.98 13.46 3.17
N GLU A 43 -2.69 12.47 2.66
CA GLU A 43 -2.26 11.07 2.59
C GLU A 43 -2.26 10.58 1.14
N LEU A 44 -1.25 9.80 0.77
CA LEU A 44 -1.20 9.09 -0.51
C LEU A 44 -1.29 7.58 -0.26
N PHE A 45 -2.35 6.95 -0.72
CA PHE A 45 -2.44 5.50 -0.76
C PHE A 45 -1.77 4.98 -2.03
N VAL A 46 -0.77 4.13 -1.89
CA VAL A 46 -0.24 3.30 -2.97
C VAL A 46 -0.94 1.95 -2.90
N VAL A 47 -1.76 1.66 -3.90
CA VAL A 47 -2.69 0.50 -3.87
C VAL A 47 -2.36 -0.46 -5.00
N GLU A 48 -2.23 -1.74 -4.68
CA GLU A 48 -2.01 -2.79 -5.69
C GLU A 48 -3.31 -3.15 -6.41
N GLY A 49 -3.28 -3.10 -7.73
CA GLY A 49 -4.39 -3.49 -8.61
C GLY A 49 -5.43 -2.39 -8.85
N ASP A 50 -5.94 -2.35 -10.09
CA ASP A 50 -6.95 -1.36 -10.50
C ASP A 50 -8.27 -1.50 -9.74
N SER A 51 -8.69 -2.74 -9.49
CA SER A 51 -9.95 -3.02 -8.80
C SER A 51 -9.92 -2.53 -7.36
N ALA A 52 -8.84 -2.82 -6.63
CA ALA A 52 -8.64 -2.33 -5.26
C ALA A 52 -8.47 -0.82 -5.24
N SER A 53 -7.68 -0.25 -6.15
CA SER A 53 -7.49 1.20 -6.26
C SER A 53 -8.81 1.94 -6.46
N LYS A 54 -9.70 1.42 -7.33
CA LYS A 54 -11.06 1.97 -7.52
C LYS A 54 -11.92 1.83 -6.28
N ALA A 55 -11.82 0.73 -5.53
CA ALA A 55 -12.56 0.53 -4.29
C ALA A 55 -12.13 1.54 -3.21
N VAL A 56 -10.82 1.69 -3.00
CA VAL A 56 -10.25 2.70 -2.09
C VAL A 56 -10.65 4.10 -2.51
N ALA A 57 -10.60 4.41 -3.81
CA ALA A 57 -10.98 5.72 -4.33
C ALA A 57 -12.46 6.08 -4.08
N ARG A 58 -13.36 5.11 -3.95
CA ARG A 58 -14.78 5.34 -3.61
C ARG A 58 -15.00 5.62 -2.13
N VAL A 59 -14.23 4.98 -1.26
CA VAL A 59 -14.45 5.07 0.19
C VAL A 59 -13.62 6.15 0.87
N ARG A 60 -12.54 6.61 0.25
CA ARG A 60 -11.65 7.66 0.76
C ARG A 60 -12.36 8.98 1.04
N ASP A 61 -11.78 9.77 1.93
CA ASP A 61 -12.08 11.18 2.01
C ASP A 61 -11.25 11.95 0.97
N ALA A 62 -11.89 12.35 -0.13
CA ALA A 62 -11.21 13.03 -1.21
C ALA A 62 -10.61 14.38 -0.82
N ARG A 63 -10.95 14.96 0.34
CA ARG A 63 -10.38 16.25 0.78
C ARG A 63 -8.90 16.13 1.15
N PHE A 64 -8.48 14.98 1.64
CA PHE A 64 -7.11 14.79 2.13
C PHE A 64 -6.44 13.47 1.75
N GLN A 65 -7.16 12.49 1.21
CA GLN A 65 -6.59 11.20 0.82
C GLN A 65 -6.54 11.09 -0.69
N ALA A 66 -5.40 10.77 -1.28
CA ALA A 66 -5.21 10.45 -2.69
C ALA A 66 -4.91 8.96 -2.89
N VAL A 67 -5.08 8.48 -4.12
CA VAL A 67 -4.79 7.09 -4.50
C VAL A 67 -3.90 7.06 -5.73
N LEU A 68 -2.76 6.38 -5.62
CA LEU A 68 -1.88 6.03 -6.72
C LEU A 68 -1.98 4.51 -6.98
N PRO A 69 -2.63 4.11 -8.09
CA PRO A 69 -2.70 2.71 -8.48
C PRO A 69 -1.32 2.15 -8.85
N MET A 70 -1.03 0.93 -8.44
CA MET A 70 0.13 0.15 -8.89
C MET A 70 -0.37 -1.09 -9.63
N GLN A 71 0.06 -1.28 -10.87
CA GLN A 71 -0.29 -2.45 -11.67
C GLN A 71 0.91 -3.38 -11.78
N GLY A 72 0.69 -4.64 -11.41
CA GLY A 72 1.73 -5.66 -11.47
C GLY A 72 2.81 -5.48 -10.41
N LYS A 73 3.81 -6.36 -10.47
CA LYS A 73 4.91 -6.37 -9.50
C LYS A 73 5.85 -5.19 -9.77
N PRO A 74 6.18 -4.38 -8.75
CA PRO A 74 7.12 -3.28 -8.91
C PRO A 74 8.48 -3.84 -9.34
N MET A 75 9.19 -3.08 -10.16
CA MET A 75 10.53 -3.49 -10.60
C MET A 75 11.46 -3.53 -9.39
N ASN A 76 12.24 -4.61 -9.23
CA ASN A 76 13.19 -4.69 -8.14
C ASN A 76 14.32 -3.64 -8.32
N ALA A 77 14.19 -2.54 -7.58
CA ALA A 77 15.09 -1.39 -7.68
C ALA A 77 16.48 -1.65 -7.08
N THR A 78 16.66 -2.72 -6.27
CA THR A 78 17.98 -3.08 -5.73
C THR A 78 18.84 -3.85 -6.73
N LYS A 79 18.20 -4.53 -7.70
CA LYS A 79 18.88 -5.28 -8.77
C LYS A 79 18.96 -4.51 -10.10
N ALA A 80 18.05 -3.57 -10.31
CA ALA A 80 18.05 -2.72 -11.49
C ALA A 80 19.11 -1.61 -11.38
N SER A 81 19.65 -1.16 -12.52
CA SER A 81 20.50 0.03 -12.53
C SER A 81 19.67 1.29 -12.27
N ASP A 82 20.29 2.32 -11.67
CA ASP A 82 19.64 3.62 -11.41
C ASP A 82 18.96 4.19 -12.68
N ALA A 83 19.65 4.11 -13.83
CA ALA A 83 19.11 4.54 -15.12
C ALA A 83 17.84 3.76 -15.54
N ALA A 84 17.73 2.48 -15.20
CA ALA A 84 16.53 1.69 -15.47
C ALA A 84 15.39 2.07 -14.51
N VAL A 85 15.70 2.32 -13.24
CA VAL A 85 14.72 2.77 -12.23
C VAL A 85 14.11 4.12 -12.62
N ARG A 86 14.93 5.08 -13.03
CA ARG A 86 14.46 6.42 -13.47
C ARG A 86 13.66 6.41 -14.76
N LYS A 87 13.86 5.39 -15.61
CA LYS A 87 13.07 5.19 -16.85
C LYS A 87 11.78 4.43 -16.59
N ASN A 88 11.60 3.85 -15.40
CA ASN A 88 10.37 3.16 -15.06
C ASN A 88 9.25 4.17 -14.85
N GLN A 89 8.25 4.14 -15.74
CA GLN A 89 7.16 5.12 -15.75
C GLN A 89 6.40 5.19 -14.43
N TRP A 90 6.25 4.06 -13.73
CA TRP A 90 5.52 4.02 -12.48
C TRP A 90 6.30 4.68 -11.34
N TYR A 91 7.61 4.40 -11.22
CA TYR A 91 8.44 5.08 -10.22
C TYR A 91 8.56 6.57 -10.51
N THR A 92 8.71 6.98 -11.76
CA THR A 92 8.67 8.39 -12.14
C THR A 92 7.34 9.03 -11.74
N ALA A 93 6.21 8.37 -12.04
CA ALA A 93 4.90 8.87 -11.65
C ALA A 93 4.71 8.96 -10.12
N LEU A 94 5.29 8.03 -9.35
CA LEU A 94 5.29 8.08 -7.89
C LEU A 94 6.08 9.29 -7.38
N ILE A 95 7.31 9.50 -7.88
CA ILE A 95 8.17 10.62 -7.50
C ILE A 95 7.47 11.95 -7.84
N ASP A 96 6.91 12.07 -9.03
CA ASP A 96 6.13 13.24 -9.48
C ASP A 96 4.86 13.45 -8.64
N ALA A 97 4.16 12.37 -8.29
CA ALA A 97 2.99 12.43 -7.42
C ALA A 97 3.37 12.95 -6.04
N LEU A 98 4.47 12.47 -5.47
CA LEU A 98 4.99 12.94 -4.19
C LEU A 98 5.51 14.38 -4.27
N GLY A 99 5.85 14.90 -5.46
CA GLY A 99 6.55 16.17 -5.58
C GLY A 99 7.95 16.11 -4.94
N ALA A 100 8.52 14.91 -4.87
CA ALA A 100 9.84 14.67 -4.32
C ALA A 100 10.89 14.70 -5.44
N GLY A 101 12.14 15.00 -5.10
CA GLY A 101 13.27 14.69 -5.96
C GLY A 101 13.65 13.20 -5.88
N TRP A 102 14.37 12.71 -6.89
CA TRP A 102 15.08 11.43 -6.77
C TRP A 102 16.22 11.58 -5.77
N HIS A 103 16.35 10.66 -4.81
CA HIS A 103 17.26 10.83 -3.65
C HIS A 103 17.02 12.16 -2.93
N ALA A 104 15.74 12.48 -2.70
CA ALA A 104 15.37 13.67 -1.96
C ALA A 104 16.08 13.68 -0.60
N GLU A 105 16.85 14.74 -0.33
CA GLU A 105 17.48 15.00 0.97
C GLU A 105 16.56 15.81 1.88
N ASP A 106 15.73 16.68 1.28
CA ASP A 106 14.68 17.44 1.97
C ASP A 106 13.27 16.94 1.61
N LEU A 107 12.32 17.27 2.49
CA LEU A 107 10.90 16.96 2.33
C LEU A 107 10.05 18.23 2.18
N ALA A 108 10.66 19.36 1.82
CA ALA A 108 10.02 20.68 1.85
C ALA A 108 8.90 20.79 0.81
N ASP A 109 9.13 20.26 -0.39
CA ASP A 109 8.19 20.30 -1.51
C ASP A 109 7.19 19.12 -1.54
N LEU A 110 7.24 18.26 -0.53
CA LEU A 110 6.48 17.02 -0.51
C LEU A 110 4.98 17.28 -0.52
N ARG A 111 4.26 16.61 -1.42
CA ARG A 111 2.82 16.79 -1.65
C ARG A 111 1.91 16.01 -0.71
N TYR A 112 2.44 15.08 0.07
CA TYR A 112 1.66 14.27 1.00
C TYR A 112 2.44 14.09 2.28
N ASP A 113 1.81 14.30 3.41
CA ASP A 113 2.43 14.16 4.73
C ASP A 113 2.62 12.70 5.12
N ARG A 114 1.81 11.81 4.55
CA ARG A 114 1.89 10.37 4.77
C ARG A 114 1.71 9.58 3.48
N VAL A 115 2.49 8.51 3.33
CA VAL A 115 2.36 7.49 2.28
C VAL A 115 1.91 6.19 2.93
N LEU A 116 0.83 5.62 2.42
CA LEU A 116 0.19 4.42 2.94
C LEU A 116 0.23 3.34 1.86
N PHE A 117 0.96 2.26 2.11
CA PHE A 117 0.93 1.07 1.28
C PHE A 117 -0.29 0.24 1.66
N LEU A 118 -1.16 -0.03 0.69
CA LEU A 118 -2.34 -0.87 0.88
C LEU A 118 -2.34 -1.97 -0.18
N PHE A 119 -1.76 -3.10 0.20
CA PHE A 119 -1.55 -4.26 -0.66
C PHE A 119 -2.35 -5.46 -0.14
N ASP A 120 -2.56 -6.43 -1.02
CA ASP A 120 -3.27 -7.63 -0.63
C ASP A 120 -2.47 -8.42 0.43
N PRO A 121 -3.14 -9.02 1.44
CA PRO A 121 -2.47 -9.77 2.51
C PRO A 121 -1.97 -11.16 2.06
N ASP A 122 -1.75 -11.36 0.75
CA ASP A 122 -1.22 -12.59 0.18
C ASP A 122 0.28 -12.48 -0.09
N ALA A 123 0.88 -13.56 -0.60
CA ALA A 123 2.32 -13.61 -0.85
C ALA A 123 2.78 -12.58 -1.90
N ASP A 124 1.93 -12.24 -2.87
CA ASP A 124 2.26 -11.28 -3.92
C ASP A 124 2.23 -9.85 -3.37
N GLY A 125 1.21 -9.50 -2.58
CA GLY A 125 1.14 -8.18 -1.94
C GLY A 125 2.23 -7.96 -0.90
N ILE A 126 2.61 -9.01 -0.14
CA ILE A 126 3.77 -8.96 0.75
C ILE A 126 5.06 -8.70 -0.05
N HIS A 127 5.24 -9.39 -1.18
CA HIS A 127 6.41 -9.19 -2.05
C HIS A 127 6.43 -7.76 -2.63
N CYS A 128 5.29 -7.27 -3.13
CA CYS A 128 5.12 -5.89 -3.60
C CYS A 128 5.48 -4.88 -2.50
N GLY A 129 5.02 -5.11 -1.27
CA GLY A 129 5.35 -4.32 -0.09
C GLY A 129 6.85 -4.24 0.18
N ALA A 130 7.55 -5.38 0.15
CA ALA A 130 8.98 -5.42 0.38
C ALA A 130 9.77 -4.69 -0.71
N LEU A 131 9.43 -4.86 -1.99
CA LEU A 131 10.09 -4.15 -3.09
C LEU A 131 9.85 -2.64 -3.02
N MET A 132 8.64 -2.22 -2.65
CA MET A 132 8.32 -0.80 -2.43
C MET A 132 9.10 -0.22 -1.26
N LEU A 133 9.19 -0.94 -0.15
CA LEU A 133 10.01 -0.53 0.99
C LEU A 133 11.48 -0.35 0.60
N LEU A 134 12.05 -1.29 -0.14
CA LEU A 134 13.42 -1.21 -0.63
C LEU A 134 13.65 -0.03 -1.60
N PHE A 135 12.66 0.28 -2.44
CA PHE A 135 12.69 1.47 -3.27
C PHE A 135 12.72 2.75 -2.42
N PHE A 136 11.81 2.88 -1.45
CA PHE A 136 11.77 4.04 -0.56
C PHE A 136 13.07 4.17 0.24
N ASP A 137 13.62 3.07 0.75
CA ASP A 137 14.88 3.05 1.48
C ASP A 137 16.10 3.52 0.67
N THR A 138 16.03 3.37 -0.66
CA THR A 138 17.14 3.72 -1.58
C THR A 138 16.98 5.13 -2.14
N TYR A 139 15.76 5.53 -2.52
CA TYR A 139 15.52 6.77 -3.26
C TYR A 139 14.79 7.85 -2.46
N LEU A 140 14.14 7.49 -1.35
CA LEU A 140 13.27 8.37 -0.55
C LEU A 140 13.44 8.13 0.96
N ARG A 141 14.65 7.78 1.39
CA ARG A 141 14.96 7.40 2.78
C ARG A 141 14.46 8.41 3.82
N PRO A 142 14.56 9.74 3.58
CA PRO A 142 14.04 10.70 4.55
C PRO A 142 12.54 10.56 4.86
N LEU A 143 11.74 9.98 3.95
CA LEU A 143 10.32 9.67 4.25
C LEU A 143 10.17 8.57 5.30
N LEU A 144 11.05 7.56 5.29
CA LEU A 144 11.07 6.50 6.30
C LEU A 144 11.55 7.08 7.63
N ASP A 145 12.65 7.83 7.62
CA ASP A 145 13.24 8.42 8.82
C ASP A 145 12.30 9.44 9.49
N ALA A 146 11.52 10.17 8.69
CA ALA A 146 10.48 11.09 9.18
C ALA A 146 9.17 10.40 9.58
N ASN A 147 9.12 9.07 9.62
CA ASN A 147 7.95 8.26 9.97
C ASN A 147 6.71 8.52 9.09
N ARG A 148 6.92 8.84 7.82
CA ARG A 148 5.85 9.20 6.87
C ARG A 148 5.34 8.03 6.04
N VAL A 149 5.96 6.86 6.10
CA VAL A 149 5.55 5.69 5.30
C VAL A 149 4.96 4.62 6.22
N SER A 150 3.81 4.05 5.86
CA SER A 150 3.21 2.96 6.64
C SER A 150 2.57 1.92 5.75
N LEU A 151 2.57 0.66 6.19
CA LEU A 151 1.84 -0.44 5.59
C LEU A 151 0.50 -0.62 6.30
N VAL A 152 -0.60 -0.42 5.59
CA VAL A 152 -1.95 -0.65 6.11
C VAL A 152 -2.24 -2.14 6.18
N LYS A 153 -2.78 -2.59 7.31
CA LYS A 153 -3.11 -3.99 7.55
C LYS A 153 -4.54 -4.28 7.09
N SER A 154 -4.69 -5.12 6.07
CA SER A 154 -6.00 -5.60 5.62
C SER A 154 -6.39 -6.92 6.31
N PRO A 155 -7.66 -7.12 6.68
CA PRO A 155 -8.11 -8.40 7.22
C PRO A 155 -8.06 -9.51 6.16
N LEU A 156 -7.80 -10.73 6.61
CA LEU A 156 -7.85 -11.96 5.81
C LEU A 156 -9.18 -12.69 5.97
N PHE A 157 -9.83 -12.55 7.12
CA PHE A 157 -11.07 -13.26 7.42
C PHE A 157 -12.11 -12.35 8.07
N GLU A 158 -13.36 -12.62 7.71
CA GLU A 158 -14.56 -12.19 8.42
C GLU A 158 -15.00 -13.30 9.36
N ILE A 159 -15.42 -12.97 10.58
CA ILE A 159 -15.95 -13.93 11.55
C ILE A 159 -17.26 -13.37 12.10
N ARG A 160 -18.35 -14.09 11.86
CA ARG A 160 -19.68 -13.78 12.40
C ARG A 160 -19.98 -14.70 13.56
N ALA A 161 -20.18 -14.10 14.73
CA ALA A 161 -20.49 -14.81 15.97
C ALA A 161 -21.97 -14.59 16.34
N HIS A 162 -22.67 -15.65 16.71
CA HIS A 162 -24.08 -15.56 17.13
C HIS A 162 -24.21 -14.73 18.41
N GLY A 163 -25.11 -13.76 18.41
CA GLY A 163 -25.34 -12.86 19.55
C GLY A 163 -24.39 -11.66 19.62
N TYR A 164 -23.48 -11.50 18.65
CA TYR A 164 -22.66 -10.29 18.49
C TYR A 164 -23.19 -9.51 17.29
N ALA A 165 -23.41 -8.21 17.47
CA ALA A 165 -23.82 -7.31 16.39
C ALA A 165 -22.65 -7.04 15.45
N ASP A 166 -21.45 -6.88 16.01
CA ASP A 166 -20.26 -6.53 15.25
C ASP A 166 -19.57 -7.76 14.67
N THR A 167 -19.07 -7.57 13.45
CA THR A 167 -18.27 -8.57 12.75
C THR A 167 -16.84 -8.53 13.26
N LEU A 168 -16.29 -9.70 13.61
CA LEU A 168 -14.90 -9.82 14.03
C LEU A 168 -14.01 -10.04 12.79
N HIS A 169 -12.78 -9.53 12.84
CA HIS A 169 -11.83 -9.63 11.75
C HIS A 169 -10.51 -10.25 12.18
N ALA A 170 -10.05 -11.25 11.42
CA ALA A 170 -8.73 -11.84 11.61
C ALA A 170 -7.78 -11.43 10.48
N TYR A 171 -6.50 -11.28 10.83
CA TYR A 171 -5.45 -10.76 9.96
C TYR A 171 -4.34 -11.79 9.68
N SER A 172 -4.49 -13.00 10.20
CA SER A 172 -3.64 -14.17 9.93
C SER A 172 -4.42 -15.42 10.30
N GLU A 173 -3.95 -16.58 9.85
CA GLU A 173 -4.52 -17.87 10.25
C GLU A 173 -4.43 -18.05 11.77
N ASP A 174 -3.27 -17.74 12.39
CA ASP A 174 -3.10 -17.82 13.84
C ASP A 174 -4.02 -16.86 14.60
N HIS A 175 -4.33 -15.70 14.03
CA HIS A 175 -5.29 -14.78 14.63
C HIS A 175 -6.72 -15.34 14.54
N LEU A 176 -7.09 -15.93 13.41
CA LEU A 176 -8.37 -16.63 13.25
C LEU A 176 -8.50 -17.75 14.29
N GLN A 177 -7.50 -18.62 14.43
CA GLN A 177 -7.55 -19.72 15.38
C GLN A 177 -7.70 -19.22 16.82
N ARG A 178 -6.97 -18.18 17.21
CA ARG A 178 -7.11 -17.57 18.55
C ARG A 178 -8.52 -17.03 18.80
N ILE A 179 -9.12 -16.31 17.85
CA ILE A 179 -10.50 -15.82 17.99
C ILE A 179 -11.47 -17.00 18.13
N ARG A 180 -11.30 -18.05 17.30
CA ARG A 180 -12.17 -19.23 17.33
C ARG A 180 -12.09 -19.96 18.67
N SER A 181 -10.89 -20.18 19.20
CA SER A 181 -10.69 -20.80 20.51
C SER A 181 -11.46 -20.06 21.62
N VAL A 182 -11.39 -18.72 21.64
CA VAL A 182 -12.14 -17.90 22.62
C VAL A 182 -13.66 -18.01 22.45
N LEU A 183 -14.15 -18.07 21.21
CA LEU A 183 -15.58 -18.23 20.94
C LEU A 183 -16.08 -19.63 21.31
N ASP A 184 -15.28 -20.66 21.04
CA ASP A 184 -15.57 -22.05 21.36
C ASP A 184 -15.60 -22.30 22.87
N GLU A 185 -14.64 -21.74 23.63
CA GLU A 185 -14.65 -21.76 25.10
C GLU A 185 -15.93 -21.17 25.69
N LYS A 186 -16.43 -20.10 25.06
CA LYS A 186 -17.68 -19.44 25.43
C LYS A 186 -18.93 -20.13 24.83
N ARG A 187 -18.76 -21.22 24.08
CA ARG A 187 -19.83 -21.95 23.36
C ARG A 187 -20.64 -21.06 22.42
N ILE A 188 -20.01 -20.06 21.81
CA ILE A 188 -20.63 -19.14 20.85
C ILE A 188 -20.51 -19.74 19.45
N GLN A 189 -21.66 -20.04 18.83
CA GLN A 189 -21.69 -20.47 17.44
C GLN A 189 -21.13 -19.37 16.53
N HIS A 190 -20.23 -19.75 15.63
CA HIS A 190 -19.59 -18.79 14.74
C HIS A 190 -19.34 -19.40 13.35
N ARG A 191 -19.24 -18.52 12.34
CA ARG A 191 -18.81 -18.88 10.98
C ARG A 191 -17.77 -17.87 10.52
N HIS A 192 -16.80 -18.33 9.75
CA HIS A 192 -15.81 -17.45 9.15
C HIS A 192 -15.84 -17.52 7.62
N HIS A 193 -15.39 -16.45 6.98
CA HIS A 193 -15.23 -16.34 5.55
C HIS A 193 -13.86 -15.74 5.25
N ARG A 194 -13.16 -16.28 4.24
CA ARG A 194 -11.86 -15.75 3.80
C ARG A 194 -12.07 -14.74 2.68
N TYR A 195 -11.51 -13.54 2.84
CA TYR A 195 -11.50 -12.55 1.77
C TYR A 195 -10.54 -12.99 0.65
N ARG A 196 -10.89 -12.68 -0.60
CA ARG A 196 -10.04 -12.98 -1.77
C ARG A 196 -8.97 -11.91 -2.01
N GLY A 197 -9.17 -10.72 -1.44
CA GLY A 197 -8.34 -9.54 -1.61
C GLY A 197 -9.13 -8.28 -1.23
N LEU A 198 -8.49 -7.12 -1.30
CA LEU A 198 -9.02 -5.82 -0.91
C LEU A 198 -10.33 -5.48 -1.60
N ALA A 199 -10.45 -5.81 -2.89
CA ALA A 199 -11.67 -5.55 -3.67
C ALA A 199 -12.88 -6.42 -3.27
N SER A 200 -12.66 -7.48 -2.48
CA SER A 200 -13.75 -8.33 -1.97
C SER A 200 -14.35 -7.85 -0.66
N LEU A 201 -13.74 -6.84 -0.03
CA LEU A 201 -14.27 -6.20 1.18
C LEU A 201 -15.51 -5.36 0.84
N ALA A 202 -16.50 -5.39 1.72
CA ALA A 202 -17.60 -4.43 1.67
C ALA A 202 -17.05 -2.99 1.87
N GLU A 203 -17.69 -2.00 1.27
CA GLU A 203 -17.20 -0.60 1.31
C GLU A 203 -17.10 -0.05 2.72
N SER A 204 -18.03 -0.41 3.61
CA SER A 204 -17.98 -0.04 5.03
C SER A 204 -16.74 -0.63 5.72
N THR A 205 -16.48 -1.92 5.53
CA THR A 205 -15.33 -2.62 6.10
C THR A 205 -14.01 -2.06 5.55
N LEU A 206 -13.92 -1.83 4.24
CA LEU A 206 -12.72 -1.23 3.63
C LEU A 206 -12.48 0.19 4.18
N ARG A 207 -13.54 0.99 4.31
CA ARG A 207 -13.46 2.33 4.91
C ARG A 207 -12.92 2.26 6.32
N GLU A 208 -13.58 1.49 7.18
CA GLU A 208 -13.30 1.42 8.61
C GLU A 208 -11.93 0.83 8.90
N LEU A 209 -11.58 -0.30 8.29
CA LEU A 209 -10.37 -1.04 8.68
C LEU A 209 -9.11 -0.60 7.95
N CYS A 210 -9.24 -0.02 6.74
CA CYS A 210 -8.08 0.26 5.89
C CYS A 210 -7.91 1.75 5.56
N VAL A 211 -8.97 2.57 5.58
CA VAL A 211 -8.91 3.92 5.01
C VAL A 211 -9.10 5.02 6.04
N ASP A 212 -10.05 4.89 6.97
CA ASP A 212 -10.33 5.89 8.00
C ASP A 212 -9.13 6.00 8.97
N PRO A 213 -8.51 7.20 9.10
CA PRO A 213 -7.38 7.41 10.00
C PRO A 213 -7.64 7.06 11.46
N ASN A 214 -8.90 7.11 11.91
CA ASN A 214 -9.25 6.91 13.32
C ASN A 214 -9.38 5.44 13.71
N SER A 215 -9.66 4.56 12.75
CA SER A 215 -9.95 3.13 13.01
C SER A 215 -9.00 2.17 12.30
N ARG A 216 -8.34 2.59 11.21
CA ARG A 216 -7.44 1.70 10.46
C ARG A 216 -6.21 1.31 11.28
N THR A 217 -5.73 0.09 11.05
CA THR A 217 -4.45 -0.36 11.60
C THR A 217 -3.36 -0.23 10.53
N ALA A 218 -2.28 0.50 10.85
CA ALA A 218 -1.12 0.64 9.97
C ALA A 218 0.18 0.41 10.74
N TYR A 219 1.10 -0.33 10.12
CA TYR A 219 2.45 -0.56 10.61
C TYR A 219 3.38 0.52 10.05
N LEU A 220 4.08 1.23 10.93
CA LEU A 220 5.07 2.22 10.53
C LEU A 220 6.27 1.51 9.91
N LEU A 221 6.64 1.88 8.69
CA LEU A 221 7.78 1.29 8.01
C LEU A 221 9.03 2.13 8.29
N GLN A 222 10.08 1.46 8.78
CA GLN A 222 11.34 2.06 9.16
C GLN A 222 12.49 1.51 8.31
N HIS A 223 13.64 2.18 8.38
CA HIS A 223 14.87 1.70 7.75
C HIS A 223 15.24 0.26 8.20
N THR A 224 15.01 -0.07 9.46
CA THR A 224 15.29 -1.42 10.00
C THR A 224 14.47 -2.51 9.29
N ASP A 225 13.22 -2.21 8.94
CA ASP A 225 12.39 -3.13 8.15
C ASP A 225 12.97 -3.31 6.74
N ALA A 226 13.51 -2.24 6.15
CA ALA A 226 14.12 -2.30 4.83
C ALA A 226 15.43 -3.10 4.84
N LEU A 227 16.22 -3.06 5.91
CA LEU A 227 17.39 -3.91 6.08
C LEU A 227 16.99 -5.39 6.12
N ALA A 228 15.99 -5.74 6.95
CA ALA A 228 15.50 -7.11 7.05
C ALA A 228 14.93 -7.61 5.72
N ALA A 229 14.18 -6.77 4.99
CA ALA A 229 13.75 -7.09 3.64
C ALA A 229 14.95 -7.25 2.69
N GLY A 230 15.96 -6.40 2.80
CA GLY A 230 17.17 -6.43 1.97
C GLY A 230 17.90 -7.77 2.02
N GLU A 231 18.03 -8.36 3.21
CA GLU A 231 18.65 -9.68 3.41
C GLU A 231 17.92 -10.78 2.63
N ILE A 232 16.59 -10.79 2.68
CA ILE A 232 15.75 -11.78 1.97
C ILE A 232 15.86 -11.61 0.45
N PHE A 233 15.93 -10.37 -0.04
CA PHE A 233 15.96 -10.06 -1.47
C PHE A 233 17.38 -10.03 -2.07
N GLY A 234 18.41 -10.32 -1.28
CA GLY A 234 19.80 -10.41 -1.71
C GLY A 234 20.48 -9.06 -1.95
N ARG A 235 20.04 -8.00 -1.26
CA ARG A 235 20.73 -6.71 -1.22
C ARG A 235 21.98 -6.88 -0.34
N GLN A 236 23.17 -6.77 -0.94
CA GLN A 236 24.40 -6.64 -0.15
C GLN A 236 24.39 -5.23 0.48
N CYS A 237 24.34 -5.16 1.81
CA CYS A 237 24.61 -3.92 2.52
C CYS A 237 26.11 -3.65 2.39
N GLY A 238 26.48 -2.59 1.69
CA GLY A 238 27.85 -2.10 1.54
C GLY A 238 27.99 -0.75 2.21
#